data_AF-A0A1Y0RLW9-F1
#
_entry.id   AF-A0A1Y0RLW9-F1
#
_cell.length_a   1.000
_cell.length_b   1.000
_cell.length_c   1.000
_cell.angle_alpha   90.00
_cell.angle_beta   90.00
_cell.angle_gamma   90.00
#
_symmetry.space_group_name_H-M   'P 1'
#
loop_
_entity.id
_entity.type
_entity.pdbx_description
1 polymer ?
#
loop_
_entity_poly.entity_id
_entity_poly.type
_entity_poly.pdbx_seq_one_letter_code
_entity_poly.pdbx_strand_id
1 'polypeptide(L)'
;MSAGMLCKHTLDAGFGQFLNILNHVCFKRGAYFAKVDANGTSQTCPRCQTHTGKKELSERVHKCPECGYETNRDVAAAQVVRQRGYTAVGHIAVNFGEG
;
A
#
# COMPACT_ATOMS: atom_id res chain seq x y z
N MET A 1 1.97 12.53 7.84
CA MET A 1 0.84 11.57 7.75
C MET A 1 -0.40 12.05 8.51
N SER A 2 -0.60 13.36 8.70
CA SER A 2 -1.74 13.87 9.48
C SER A 2 -2.01 15.34 9.13
N ALA A 3 -2.49 15.58 7.91
CA ALA A 3 -3.05 16.88 7.51
C ALA A 3 -4.39 16.63 6.79
N GLY A 4 -5.44 17.40 7.09
CA GLY A 4 -6.76 17.33 6.45
C GLY A 4 -7.88 16.72 7.31
N MET A 5 -9.03 16.45 6.65
CA MET A 5 -10.31 16.09 7.29
C MET A 5 -10.29 14.83 8.16
N LEU A 6 -9.33 13.93 7.94
CA LEU A 6 -9.19 12.65 8.67
C LEU A 6 -8.06 12.66 9.71
N CYS A 7 -7.51 13.84 10.04
CA CYS A 7 -6.42 13.96 11.02
C CYS A 7 -6.72 13.30 12.36
N LYS A 8 -7.90 13.57 12.94
CA LYS A 8 -8.30 13.04 14.23
C LYS A 8 -8.32 11.51 14.22
N HIS A 9 -9.00 10.91 13.24
CA HIS A 9 -9.04 9.45 13.08
C HIS A 9 -7.66 8.83 12.85
N THR A 10 -6.78 9.53 12.12
CA THR A 10 -5.41 9.04 11.85
C THR A 10 -4.53 9.10 13.10
N LEU A 11 -4.72 10.12 13.94
CA LEU A 11 -4.04 10.25 15.23
C LEU A 11 -4.57 9.23 16.24
N ASP A 12 -5.89 9.07 16.33
CA ASP A 12 -6.56 8.09 17.20
C ASP A 12 -6.14 6.65 16.85
N ALA A 13 -5.92 6.36 15.56
CA ALA A 13 -5.44 5.05 15.11
C ALA A 13 -3.95 4.80 15.42
N GLY A 14 -3.17 5.82 15.80
CA GLY A 14 -1.80 5.65 16.30
C GLY A 14 -0.78 5.15 15.28
N PHE A 15 -1.03 5.29 13.96
CA PHE A 15 -0.16 4.72 12.92
C PHE A 15 1.32 5.15 13.01
N GLY A 16 1.57 6.40 13.41
CA GLY A 16 2.94 6.90 13.60
C GLY A 16 3.68 6.17 14.73
N GLN A 17 3.01 6.00 15.87
CA GLN A 17 3.56 5.27 17.02
C GLN A 17 3.75 3.78 16.69
N PHE A 18 2.78 3.18 16.00
CA PHE A 18 2.87 1.80 15.55
C PHE A 18 4.11 1.56 14.68
N LEU A 19 4.37 2.40 13.68
CA LEU A 19 5.54 2.27 12.81
C LEU A 19 6.87 2.44 13.57
N ASN A 20 6.89 3.30 14.60
CA ASN A 20 8.09 3.48 15.44
C ASN A 20 8.39 2.22 16.28
N ILE A 21 7.36 1.63 16.88
CA ILE A 21 7.48 0.38 17.64
C ILE A 21 7.92 -0.75 16.70
N LEU A 22 7.29 -0.86 15.52
CA LEU A 22 7.62 -1.88 14.53
C LEU A 22 9.08 -1.78 14.10
N ASN A 23 9.57 -0.57 13.81
CA ASN A 23 10.98 -0.34 13.47
C ASN A 23 11.93 -0.79 14.59
N HIS A 24 11.59 -0.48 15.85
CA HIS A 24 12.39 -0.90 17.01
C HIS A 24 12.43 -2.43 17.18
N VAL A 25 11.29 -3.10 16.98
CA VAL A 25 11.19 -4.56 17.05
C VAL A 25 11.98 -5.21 15.91
N CYS A 26 11.89 -4.68 14.69
CA CYS A 26 12.68 -5.17 13.55
C CYS A 26 14.18 -5.04 13.81
N PHE A 27 14.63 -3.88 14.31
CA PHE A 27 16.03 -3.67 14.70
C PHE A 27 16.49 -4.70 15.74
N LYS A 28 15.71 -4.93 16.81
CA LYS A 28 16.04 -5.93 17.83
C LYS A 28 16.11 -7.36 17.32
N ARG A 29 15.34 -7.69 16.27
CA ARG A 29 15.27 -9.04 15.70
C ARG A 29 16.16 -9.24 14.48
N GLY A 30 16.92 -8.23 14.07
CA GLY A 30 17.72 -8.28 12.83
C GLY A 30 16.87 -8.38 11.57
N ALA A 31 15.62 -7.90 11.60
CA ALA A 31 14.72 -7.90 10.45
C ALA A 31 14.81 -6.58 9.66
N TYR A 32 14.71 -6.67 8.34
CA TYR A 32 14.68 -5.49 7.48
C TYR A 32 13.36 -4.74 7.62
N PHE A 33 13.43 -3.41 7.71
CA PHE A 33 12.27 -2.53 7.75
C PHE A 33 12.51 -1.34 6.82
N ALA A 34 11.54 -1.08 5.95
CA ALA A 34 11.55 0.09 5.06
C ALA A 34 10.15 0.68 4.93
N LYS A 35 10.11 2.01 4.82
CA LYS A 35 8.89 2.75 4.51
C LYS A 35 8.83 2.98 3.00
N VAL A 36 7.71 2.67 2.40
CA VAL A 36 7.42 3.00 1.00
C VAL A 36 6.49 4.20 0.93
N ASP A 37 6.46 4.88 -0.22
CA ASP A 37 5.45 5.89 -0.47
C ASP A 37 4.05 5.25 -0.41
N ALA A 38 3.17 5.81 0.42
CA ALA A 38 1.81 5.33 0.62
C ALA A 38 0.80 6.01 -0.33
N ASN A 39 1.20 7.07 -1.02
CA ASN A 39 0.30 7.87 -1.84
C ASN A 39 -0.24 7.07 -3.04
N GLY A 40 -1.56 7.13 -3.24
CA GLY A 40 -2.23 6.51 -4.39
C GLY A 40 -2.25 4.98 -4.40
N THR A 41 -1.85 4.30 -3.32
CA THR A 41 -1.79 2.82 -3.27
C THR A 41 -3.15 2.15 -3.50
N SER A 42 -4.25 2.72 -3.00
CA SER A 42 -5.62 2.21 -3.23
C SER A 42 -6.21 2.57 -4.60
N GLN A 43 -5.57 3.51 -5.31
CA GLN A 43 -6.00 4.01 -6.62
C GLN A 43 -5.14 3.45 -7.76
N THR A 44 -4.05 2.75 -7.46
CA THR A 44 -3.17 2.14 -8.47
C THR A 44 -3.58 0.67 -8.65
N CYS A 45 -3.74 0.23 -9.90
CA CYS A 45 -3.98 -1.19 -10.17
C CYS A 45 -2.68 -1.99 -9.96
N PRO A 46 -2.68 -3.07 -9.15
CA PRO A 46 -1.48 -3.89 -8.94
C PRO A 46 -1.10 -4.72 -10.18
N ARG A 47 -2.02 -4.94 -11.12
CA ARG A 47 -1.79 -5.73 -12.34
C ARG A 47 -1.24 -4.88 -13.50
N CYS A 48 -1.94 -3.80 -13.86
CA CYS A 48 -1.58 -2.99 -15.02
C CYS A 48 -0.94 -1.64 -14.66
N GLN A 49 -0.78 -1.33 -13.37
CA GLN A 49 -0.23 -0.06 -12.86
C GLN A 49 -1.01 1.20 -13.24
N THR A 50 -2.15 1.08 -13.94
CA THR A 50 -3.02 2.22 -14.25
C THR A 50 -3.61 2.81 -12.98
N HIS A 51 -3.64 4.13 -12.92
CA HIS A 51 -4.37 4.89 -11.91
C HIS A 51 -5.88 4.86 -12.19
N THR A 52 -6.65 4.21 -11.33
CA THR A 52 -8.09 4.00 -11.48
C THR A 52 -8.94 5.18 -10.99
N GLY A 53 -8.33 6.33 -10.68
CA GLY A 53 -9.03 7.51 -10.15
C GLY A 53 -9.34 7.46 -8.66
N LYS A 54 -9.95 8.55 -8.16
CA LYS A 54 -10.35 8.69 -6.76
C LYS A 54 -11.48 7.72 -6.44
N LYS A 55 -11.35 7.03 -5.32
CA LYS A 55 -12.36 6.13 -4.77
C LYS A 55 -12.96 6.72 -3.50
N GLU A 56 -14.27 6.55 -3.33
CA GLU A 56 -14.94 6.87 -2.07
C GLU A 56 -14.51 5.90 -0.96
N LEU A 57 -14.56 6.34 0.30
CA LEU A 57 -14.20 5.48 1.44
C LEU A 57 -15.09 4.24 1.55
N SER A 58 -16.35 4.35 1.11
CA SER A 58 -17.35 3.27 1.05
C SER A 58 -17.03 2.21 -0.02
N GLU A 59 -16.23 2.53 -1.03
CA GLU A 59 -15.89 1.60 -2.09
C GLU A 59 -14.86 0.57 -1.59
N ARG A 60 -15.32 -0.65 -1.31
CA ARG A 60 -14.48 -1.74 -0.75
C ARG A 60 -13.89 -2.66 -1.80
N VAL A 61 -14.37 -2.61 -3.04
CA VAL A 61 -13.92 -3.44 -4.15
C VAL A 61 -13.09 -2.59 -5.10
N HIS A 62 -11.88 -3.03 -5.43
CA HIS A 62 -11.09 -2.47 -6.50
C HIS A 62 -11.44 -3.21 -7.79
N LYS A 63 -12.02 -2.50 -8.75
CA LYS A 63 -12.24 -2.98 -10.12
C LYS A 63 -11.47 -2.09 -11.09
N CYS A 64 -10.53 -2.68 -11.82
CA CYS A 64 -9.74 -1.94 -12.80
C CYS A 64 -10.50 -1.87 -14.14
N PRO A 65 -10.77 -0.67 -14.69
CA PRO A 65 -11.45 -0.53 -15.97
C PRO A 65 -10.58 -0.96 -17.17
N GLU A 66 -9.25 -0.87 -17.05
CA GLU A 66 -8.33 -1.19 -18.15
C GLU A 66 -8.08 -2.69 -18.32
N CYS A 67 -7.82 -3.41 -17.22
CA CYS A 67 -7.39 -4.82 -17.27
C CYS A 67 -8.41 -5.79 -16.65
N GLY A 68 -9.55 -5.30 -16.17
CA GLY A 68 -10.60 -6.12 -15.55
C GLY A 68 -10.23 -6.74 -14.20
N TYR A 69 -9.09 -6.39 -13.61
CA TYR A 69 -8.67 -6.92 -12.30
C TYR A 69 -9.65 -6.52 -11.20
N GLU A 70 -10.14 -7.50 -10.45
CA GLU A 70 -11.11 -7.30 -9.37
C GLU A 70 -10.63 -7.97 -8.08
N THR A 71 -10.55 -7.20 -7.00
CA THR A 71 -10.21 -7.71 -5.65
C THR A 71 -10.66 -6.72 -4.58
N ASN A 72 -10.47 -7.06 -3.30
CA ASN A 72 -10.70 -6.11 -2.22
C ASN A 72 -9.71 -4.92 -2.32
N ARG A 73 -10.19 -3.69 -2.12
CA ARG A 73 -9.38 -2.46 -2.21
C ARG A 73 -8.13 -2.51 -1.32
N ASP A 74 -8.24 -3.06 -0.13
CA ASP A 74 -7.12 -3.11 0.83
C ASP A 74 -6.10 -4.19 0.42
N VAL A 75 -6.54 -5.28 -0.21
CA VAL A 75 -5.66 -6.30 -0.82
C VAL A 75 -4.91 -5.71 -2.02
N ALA A 76 -5.61 -4.98 -2.90
CA ALA A 76 -4.97 -4.29 -4.02
C ALA A 76 -3.91 -3.28 -3.53
N ALA A 77 -4.24 -2.48 -2.52
CA ALA A 77 -3.30 -1.53 -1.93
C ALA A 77 -2.07 -2.22 -1.33
N ALA A 78 -2.26 -3.35 -0.62
CA ALA A 78 -1.16 -4.14 -0.07
C ALA A 78 -0.24 -4.71 -1.17
N GLN A 79 -0.79 -5.15 -2.29
CA GLN A 79 0.00 -5.62 -3.44
C GLN A 79 0.85 -4.48 -4.04
N VAL A 80 0.29 -3.27 -4.16
CA VAL A 80 1.04 -2.09 -4.62
C VAL A 80 2.15 -1.73 -3.64
N VAL A 81 1.88 -1.77 -2.33
CA VAL A 81 2.91 -1.54 -1.28
C VAL A 81 4.04 -2.57 -1.40
N ARG A 82 3.72 -3.85 -1.60
CA ARG A 82 4.71 -4.91 -1.81
C ARG A 82 5.56 -4.65 -3.05
N GLN A 83 4.93 -4.28 -4.17
CA GLN A 83 5.62 -3.96 -5.42
C GLN A 83 6.62 -2.80 -5.23
N ARG A 84 6.16 -1.71 -4.60
CA ARG A 84 7.02 -0.56 -4.27
C ARG A 84 8.16 -0.96 -3.34
N GLY A 85 7.90 -1.88 -2.40
CA GLY A 85 8.91 -2.42 -1.50
C GLY A 85 10.02 -3.14 -2.27
N TYR A 86 9.67 -4.05 -3.17
CA TYR A 86 10.64 -4.75 -4.03
C TYR A 86 11.46 -3.77 -4.88
N THR A 87 10.81 -2.79 -5.52
CA THR A 87 11.51 -1.77 -6.31
C THR A 87 12.48 -0.96 -5.45
N ALA A 88 12.10 -0.60 -4.22
CA ALA A 88 12.96 0.16 -3.31
C ALA A 88 14.21 -0.60 -2.85
N VAL A 89 14.15 -1.94 -2.77
CA VAL A 89 15.30 -2.79 -2.41
C VAL A 89 16.10 -3.30 -3.63
N GLY A 90 15.81 -2.81 -4.83
CA GLY A 90 16.52 -3.20 -6.06
C GLY A 90 16.14 -4.58 -6.61
N HIS A 91 15.11 -5.22 -6.06
CA HIS A 91 14.52 -6.39 -6.67
C HIS A 91 13.57 -5.93 -7.79
N ILE A 92 13.91 -6.24 -9.04
CA ILE A 92 12.96 -6.11 -10.15
C ILE A 92 11.81 -7.07 -9.83
N ALA A 93 10.68 -6.52 -9.40
CA ALA A 93 9.50 -7.32 -9.11
C ALA A 93 8.97 -7.88 -10.42
N VAL A 94 9.43 -9.09 -10.74
CA VAL A 94 8.90 -9.92 -11.82
C VAL A 94 7.41 -10.13 -11.56
N ASN A 95 6.60 -9.82 -12.56
CA ASN A 95 5.16 -10.03 -12.51
C ASN A 95 4.92 -11.55 -12.36
N PHE A 96 4.46 -11.99 -11.19
CA PHE A 96 3.94 -13.34 -11.01
C PHE A 96 2.59 -13.44 -11.72
N GLY A 97 2.64 -13.71 -13.02
CA GLY A 97 1.46 -13.73 -13.87
C GLY A 97 1.68 -14.33 -15.25
N GLU A 98 2.64 -15.23 -15.42
CA GLU A 98 2.71 -16.14 -16.57
C GLU A 98 3.21 -17.52 -16.09
N GLY A 99 2.39 -18.54 -16.28
CA GLY A 99 2.57 -19.92 -15.83
C GLY A 99 1.25 -20.67 -15.88
#